data_AF-A0A401XIA1-F1
#
_entry.id   AF-A0A401XIA1-F1
#
_cell.length_a   1.000
_cell.length_b   1.000
_cell.length_c   1.000
_cell.angle_alpha   90.00
_cell.angle_beta   90.00
_cell.angle_gamma   90.00
#
_symmetry.space_group_name_H-M   'P 1'
#
loop_
_entity.id
_entity.type
_entity.pdbx_description
1 polymer ?
#
loop_
_entity_poly.entity_id
_entity_poly.type
_entity_poly.pdbx_seq_one_letter_code
_entity_poly.pdbx_strand_id
1 'polypeptide(L)'
;MLNKLFILFICLFGLSLSSFAQGGNDRIPPEDRINECVLFIPNAFTPNGDGINDRFGIKVNPNCFMVSFNMKIFDRWGRMIFDADDYREPYWWDGNFDGNRMKEGTYTYHIIAEFELPDRSDRVEIRRQGFFTLIR
;
A
#
# COMPACT_ATOMS: atom_id res chain seq x y z
N MET A 1 39.81 30.49 -24.62
CA MET A 1 39.65 30.60 -26.08
C MET A 1 40.61 29.62 -26.74
N LEU A 2 40.14 28.51 -27.33
CA LEU A 2 40.45 28.10 -28.71
C LEU A 2 39.68 26.82 -29.07
N ASN A 3 39.18 26.83 -30.30
CA ASN A 3 38.24 25.92 -30.96
C ASN A 3 38.92 24.66 -31.55
N LYS A 4 38.07 23.67 -31.89
CA LYS A 4 38.15 22.59 -32.93
C LYS A 4 37.95 21.20 -32.30
N LEU A 5 36.80 20.52 -32.38
CA LEU A 5 35.92 20.09 -33.48
C LEU A 5 36.49 18.91 -34.33
N PHE A 6 35.69 17.83 -34.39
CA PHE A 6 35.67 16.68 -35.31
C PHE A 6 36.81 15.65 -35.28
N ILE A 7 36.56 14.46 -34.71
CA ILE A 7 36.87 13.17 -35.37
C ILE A 7 35.76 12.16 -35.04
N LEU A 8 34.94 11.86 -36.04
CA LEU A 8 34.08 10.68 -36.12
C LEU A 8 34.96 9.52 -36.63
N PHE A 9 35.06 8.42 -35.89
CA PHE A 9 35.58 7.15 -36.43
C PHE A 9 34.63 6.03 -36.06
N ILE A 10 33.85 5.63 -37.05
CA ILE A 10 33.10 4.38 -37.09
C ILE A 10 34.15 3.27 -37.26
N CYS A 11 34.20 2.31 -36.34
CA CYS A 11 34.91 1.05 -36.55
C CYS A 11 33.92 -0.10 -36.38
N LEU A 12 33.62 -0.72 -37.51
CA LEU A 12 32.77 -1.90 -37.68
C LEU A 12 33.65 -3.15 -37.65
N PHE A 13 33.12 -4.21 -37.02
CA PHE A 13 33.55 -5.61 -37.02
C PHE A 13 34.73 -6.06 -36.14
N GLY A 14 34.36 -6.72 -35.04
CA GLY A 14 35.15 -7.75 -34.37
C GLY A 14 34.21 -8.70 -33.63
N LEU A 15 33.71 -9.74 -34.32
CA LEU A 15 33.06 -10.89 -33.69
C LEU A 15 34.14 -11.72 -32.97
N SER A 16 34.04 -11.87 -31.65
CA SER A 16 34.60 -13.03 -30.95
C SER A 16 33.56 -13.60 -29.99
N LEU A 17 33.37 -14.91 -30.11
CA LEU A 17 32.31 -15.72 -29.48
C LEU A 17 32.41 -15.83 -27.96
N SER A 18 31.23 -15.97 -27.37
CA SER A 18 30.88 -16.66 -26.12
C SER A 18 31.54 -16.20 -24.81
N SER A 19 30.83 -15.33 -24.10
CA SER A 19 30.70 -15.47 -22.65
C SER A 19 29.41 -16.27 -22.40
N PHE A 20 29.57 -17.46 -21.81
CA PHE A 20 28.51 -18.12 -21.08
C PHE A 20 27.95 -17.13 -20.05
N ALA A 21 26.70 -16.72 -20.21
CA ALA A 21 25.88 -16.26 -19.10
C ALA A 21 24.82 -17.35 -18.89
N GLN A 22 24.97 -18.06 -17.77
CA GLN A 22 23.98 -18.98 -17.23
C GLN A 22 22.58 -18.38 -17.28
N GLY A 23 21.60 -19.27 -17.46
CA GLY A 23 20.18 -18.97 -17.36
C GLY A 23 19.88 -18.03 -16.19
N GLY A 24 19.45 -16.83 -16.54
CA GLY A 24 18.86 -15.88 -15.62
C GLY A 24 17.43 -15.70 -16.04
N ASN A 25 16.52 -16.32 -15.29
CA ASN A 25 15.07 -16.16 -15.35
C ASN A 25 14.69 -14.72 -15.75
N ASP A 26 13.89 -14.58 -16.82
CA ASP A 26 13.53 -13.29 -17.40
C ASP A 26 12.99 -12.33 -16.34
N ARG A 27 13.57 -11.12 -16.34
CA ARG A 27 13.32 -10.07 -15.35
C ARG A 27 11.97 -9.42 -15.60
N ILE A 28 11.05 -9.53 -14.65
CA ILE A 28 9.80 -8.75 -14.63
C ILE A 28 10.17 -7.24 -14.67
N PRO A 29 9.52 -6.43 -15.54
CA PRO A 29 9.76 -5.00 -15.61
C PRO A 29 9.55 -4.31 -14.25
N PRO A 30 10.36 -3.30 -13.89
CA PRO A 30 10.28 -2.63 -12.59
C PRO A 30 8.90 -2.00 -12.28
N GLU A 31 8.14 -1.57 -13.30
CA GLU A 31 6.81 -0.97 -13.12
C GLU A 31 5.69 -1.95 -12.75
N ASP A 32 5.85 -3.26 -12.96
CA ASP A 32 4.81 -4.27 -12.65
C ASP A 32 4.89 -4.82 -11.22
N ARG A 33 5.94 -4.42 -10.47
CA ARG A 33 6.15 -4.81 -9.06
C ARG A 33 5.41 -3.93 -8.06
N ILE A 34 4.59 -3.02 -8.56
CA ILE A 34 3.78 -2.06 -7.78
C ILE A 34 2.55 -2.76 -7.12
N ASN A 35 2.33 -4.05 -7.41
CA ASN A 35 1.15 -4.84 -7.00
C ASN A 35 1.41 -5.97 -5.98
N GLU A 36 2.61 -6.13 -5.41
CA GLU A 36 2.90 -7.30 -4.56
C GLU A 36 2.07 -7.29 -3.25
N CYS A 37 1.83 -6.10 -2.67
CA CYS A 37 0.92 -5.91 -1.52
C CYS A 37 -0.25 -4.98 -1.87
N VAL A 38 -1.25 -5.52 -2.58
CA VAL A 38 -2.51 -4.81 -2.80
C VAL A 38 -3.20 -4.58 -1.45
N LEU A 39 -3.32 -3.29 -1.10
CA LEU A 39 -4.06 -2.80 0.06
C LEU A 39 -5.41 -2.27 -0.43
N PHE A 40 -6.49 -3.00 -0.14
CA PHE A 40 -7.84 -2.52 -0.41
C PHE A 40 -8.41 -1.82 0.83
N ILE A 41 -8.94 -0.61 0.63
CA ILE A 41 -9.62 0.16 1.67
C ILE A 41 -11.05 0.41 1.19
N PRO A 42 -12.08 -0.06 1.91
CA PRO A 42 -13.46 0.17 1.52
C PRO A 42 -13.78 1.67 1.58
N ASN A 43 -14.68 2.12 0.71
CA ASN A 43 -15.20 3.49 0.73
C ASN A 43 -16.52 3.60 1.50
N ALA A 44 -17.11 2.48 1.92
CA ALA A 44 -18.32 2.45 2.73
C ALA A 44 -18.41 1.14 3.53
N PHE A 45 -19.15 1.18 4.64
CA PHE A 45 -19.43 0.00 5.47
C PHE A 45 -20.77 0.17 6.21
N THR A 46 -21.37 -0.95 6.62
CA THR A 46 -22.71 -1.07 7.20
C THR A 46 -22.66 -1.86 8.50
N PRO A 47 -22.38 -1.23 9.67
CA PRO A 47 -22.34 -1.93 10.96
C PRO A 47 -23.75 -2.25 11.45
N ASN A 48 -24.38 -3.25 10.84
CA ASN A 48 -25.75 -3.71 11.09
C ASN A 48 -25.81 -5.13 11.69
N GLY A 49 -24.68 -5.84 11.76
CA GLY A 49 -24.54 -7.16 12.36
C GLY A 49 -24.89 -8.33 11.44
N ASP A 50 -24.96 -8.12 10.12
CA ASP A 50 -25.24 -9.19 9.16
C ASP A 50 -23.98 -9.97 8.71
N GLY A 51 -22.80 -9.55 9.16
CA GLY A 51 -21.50 -10.12 8.83
C GLY A 51 -20.87 -9.55 7.55
N ILE A 52 -21.55 -8.64 6.85
CA ILE A 52 -21.14 -8.11 5.53
C ILE A 52 -20.79 -6.64 5.68
N ASN A 53 -19.49 -6.33 5.54
CA ASN A 53 -18.96 -4.96 5.67
C ASN A 53 -19.36 -4.28 7.00
N ASP A 54 -19.43 -5.03 8.10
CA ASP A 54 -19.74 -4.50 9.43
C ASP A 54 -18.60 -3.68 10.06
N ARG A 55 -17.42 -3.72 9.45
CA ARG A 55 -16.19 -3.12 9.98
C ARG A 55 -15.47 -2.36 8.89
N PHE A 56 -14.98 -1.18 9.22
CA PHE A 56 -14.09 -0.39 8.40
C PHE A 56 -12.64 -0.70 8.74
N GLY A 57 -11.83 -1.05 7.75
CA GLY A 57 -10.41 -1.34 7.94
C GLY A 57 -9.77 -1.76 6.62
N ILE A 58 -8.48 -2.05 6.66
CA ILE A 58 -7.75 -2.48 5.48
C ILE A 58 -7.95 -3.97 5.19
N LYS A 59 -7.92 -4.34 3.90
CA LYS A 59 -7.77 -5.72 3.44
C LYS A 59 -6.41 -5.85 2.75
N VAL A 60 -5.63 -6.83 3.17
CA VAL A 60 -4.25 -7.05 2.72
C VAL A 60 -4.19 -8.37 1.95
N ASN A 61 -3.34 -8.42 0.91
CA ASN A 61 -2.98 -9.68 0.25
C ASN A 61 -2.38 -10.67 1.29
N PRO A 62 -2.83 -11.93 1.35
CA PRO A 62 -2.31 -12.93 2.29
C PRO A 62 -0.79 -13.16 2.25
N ASN A 63 -0.14 -12.88 1.11
CA ASN A 63 1.30 -13.08 0.95
C ASN A 63 2.12 -11.92 1.50
N CYS A 64 1.48 -10.87 2.01
CA CYS A 64 2.14 -9.71 2.59
C CYS A 64 2.04 -9.70 4.10
N PHE A 65 3.20 -9.66 4.75
CA PHE A 65 3.27 -9.70 6.20
C PHE A 65 3.32 -8.28 6.74
N MET A 66 2.24 -7.86 7.40
CA MET A 66 2.20 -6.55 8.06
C MET A 66 3.12 -6.56 9.28
N VAL A 67 4.09 -5.65 9.30
CA VAL A 67 5.07 -5.51 10.39
C VAL A 67 4.79 -4.32 11.30
N SER A 68 4.10 -3.31 10.77
CA SER A 68 3.65 -2.13 11.51
C SER A 68 2.34 -1.63 10.94
N PHE A 69 1.49 -1.09 11.80
CA PHE A 69 0.20 -0.52 11.39
C PHE A 69 -0.19 0.62 12.32
N ASN A 70 -0.54 1.76 11.72
CA ASN A 70 -1.26 2.82 12.38
C ASN A 70 -2.46 3.23 11.54
N MET A 71 -3.64 3.29 12.14
CA MET A 71 -4.84 3.84 11.52
C MET A 71 -5.54 4.80 12.47
N LYS A 72 -5.80 6.00 11.97
CA LYS A 72 -6.57 7.03 12.66
C LYS A 72 -7.83 7.35 11.88
N ILE A 73 -8.97 7.43 12.55
CA ILE A 73 -10.24 7.85 11.96
C ILE A 73 -10.73 9.10 12.64
N PHE A 74 -11.27 10.01 11.83
CA PHE A 74 -11.78 11.30 12.25
C PHE A 74 -13.23 11.46 11.83
N ASP A 75 -14.03 12.07 12.70
CA ASP A 75 -15.37 12.50 12.34
C ASP A 75 -15.34 13.71 11.37
N ARG A 76 -16.51 14.13 10.90
CA ARG A 76 -16.66 15.27 9.97
C ARG A 76 -16.03 16.56 10.48
N TRP A 77 -15.87 16.72 11.80
CA TRP A 77 -15.32 17.92 12.42
C TRP A 77 -13.83 17.81 12.73
N GLY A 78 -13.18 16.72 12.29
CA GLY A 78 -11.75 16.50 12.50
C GLY A 78 -11.41 16.00 13.90
N ARG A 79 -12.40 15.62 14.72
CA ARG A 79 -12.12 14.95 15.99
C ARG A 79 -11.74 13.51 15.71
N MET A 80 -10.63 13.07 16.30
CA MET A 80 -10.20 11.67 16.24
C MET A 80 -11.16 10.81 17.07
N ILE A 81 -11.65 9.73 16.47
CA ILE A 81 -12.64 8.82 17.07
C ILE A 81 -12.18 7.36 17.07
N PHE A 82 -10.99 7.10 16.52
CA PHE A 82 -10.38 5.78 16.50
C PHE A 82 -8.88 5.96 16.28
N ASP A 83 -8.07 5.22 17.05
CA ASP A 83 -6.64 5.08 16.88
C ASP A 83 -6.29 3.61 17.08
N ALA A 84 -5.73 2.98 16.06
CA ALA A 84 -5.13 1.65 16.14
C ALA A 84 -3.65 1.79 15.83
N ASP A 85 -2.79 1.42 16.76
CA ASP A 85 -1.33 1.51 16.69
C ASP A 85 -0.64 0.14 16.64
N ASP A 86 -1.41 -0.94 16.67
CA ASP A 86 -0.95 -2.31 16.51
C ASP A 86 -1.83 -3.05 15.49
N TYR A 87 -1.22 -3.87 14.64
CA TYR A 87 -1.92 -4.74 13.70
C TYR A 87 -2.57 -5.96 14.39
N ARG A 88 -2.29 -6.19 15.68
CA ARG A 88 -2.80 -7.35 16.44
C ARG A 88 -4.14 -7.11 17.12
N GLU A 89 -4.54 -5.88 17.39
CA GLU A 89 -5.69 -5.54 18.25
C GLU A 89 -6.50 -4.42 17.63
N PRO A 90 -7.83 -4.58 17.60
CA PRO A 90 -8.58 -4.52 16.36
C PRO A 90 -8.13 -3.36 15.46
N TYR A 91 -7.47 -3.69 14.35
CA TYR A 91 -7.03 -2.74 13.32
C TYR A 91 -8.18 -2.29 12.40
N TRP A 92 -9.41 -2.37 12.91
CA TRP A 92 -10.66 -2.06 12.24
C TRP A 92 -11.61 -1.36 13.20
N TRP A 93 -12.54 -0.59 12.64
CA TRP A 93 -13.53 0.17 13.38
C TRP A 93 -14.94 -0.32 13.08
N ASP A 94 -15.78 -0.47 14.11
CA ASP A 94 -17.16 -0.98 14.02
C ASP A 94 -18.22 0.12 13.93
N GLY A 95 -17.83 1.40 13.86
CA GLY A 95 -18.78 2.50 13.85
C GLY A 95 -19.25 2.97 15.23
N ASN A 96 -18.57 2.54 16.31
CA ASN A 96 -18.82 3.00 17.68
C ASN A 96 -17.66 3.86 18.21
N PHE A 97 -17.95 4.84 19.05
CA PHE A 97 -16.95 5.66 19.74
C PHE A 97 -17.47 6.03 21.12
N ASP A 98 -16.63 5.89 22.16
CA ASP A 98 -16.98 6.12 23.57
C ASP A 98 -18.30 5.44 23.98
N GLY A 99 -18.50 4.18 23.57
CA GLY A 99 -19.71 3.40 23.85
C GLY A 99 -20.96 3.84 23.09
N ASN A 100 -20.85 4.82 22.19
CA ASN A 100 -21.97 5.35 21.43
C ASN A 100 -21.89 4.99 19.95
N ARG A 101 -23.05 4.69 19.36
CA ARG A 101 -23.20 4.44 17.92
C ARG A 101 -23.00 5.76 17.17
N MET A 102 -21.99 5.85 16.31
CA MET A 102 -21.65 7.10 15.60
C MET A 102 -22.59 7.38 14.43
N LYS A 103 -22.98 8.63 14.15
CA LYS A 103 -24.00 8.91 13.12
C LYS A 103 -23.61 8.42 11.71
N GLU A 104 -24.60 8.19 10.86
CA GLU A 104 -24.33 7.99 9.43
C GLU A 104 -23.64 9.23 8.83
N GLY A 105 -22.82 9.00 7.80
CA GLY A 105 -22.15 10.07 7.09
C GLY A 105 -20.70 9.76 6.74
N THR A 106 -19.98 10.80 6.34
CA THR A 106 -18.61 10.72 5.87
C THR A 106 -17.61 10.92 6.99
N TYR A 107 -16.63 10.03 7.03
CA TYR A 107 -15.50 10.01 7.96
C TYR A 107 -14.20 10.05 7.17
N THR A 108 -13.12 10.50 7.81
CA THR A 108 -11.78 10.56 7.20
C THR A 108 -10.86 9.57 7.88
N TYR A 109 -9.95 8.95 7.15
CA TYR A 109 -8.92 8.08 7.70
C TYR A 109 -7.52 8.50 7.27
N HIS A 110 -6.54 8.16 8.11
CA HIS A 110 -5.12 8.19 7.82
C HIS A 110 -4.52 6.85 8.23
N ILE A 111 -3.81 6.19 7.31
CA ILE A 111 -3.23 4.87 7.50
C ILE A 111 -1.76 4.90 7.09
N ILE A 112 -0.93 4.36 7.96
CA ILE A 112 0.48 4.09 7.71
C ILE A 112 0.69 2.62 8.06
N ALA A 113 1.17 1.83 7.11
CA ALA A 113 1.42 0.41 7.33
C ALA A 113 2.74 0.03 6.68
N GLU A 114 3.50 -0.83 7.35
CA GLU A 114 4.71 -1.42 6.77
C GLU A 114 4.46 -2.90 6.52
N PHE A 115 4.93 -3.38 5.37
CA PHE A 115 4.83 -4.78 4.98
C PHE A 115 6.20 -5.34 4.62
N GLU A 116 6.46 -6.58 5.02
CA GLU A 116 7.56 -7.38 4.49
C GLU A 116 7.08 -8.16 3.26
N LEU A 117 7.83 -8.04 2.17
CA LEU A 117 7.52 -8.71 0.91
C LEU A 117 7.99 -10.17 0.94
N PRO A 118 7.18 -11.11 0.41
CA PRO A 118 7.49 -12.54 0.43
C PRO A 118 8.80 -12.90 -0.29
N ASP A 119 9.17 -12.13 -1.33
CA ASP A 119 10.29 -12.48 -2.21
C ASP A 119 11.60 -11.74 -1.94
N ARG A 120 11.62 -10.69 -1.09
CA ARG A 120 12.78 -9.79 -1.02
C ARG A 120 13.31 -9.47 0.37
N SER A 121 12.64 -9.88 1.46
CA SER A 121 12.94 -9.38 2.82
C SER A 121 13.02 -7.84 2.92
N ASP A 122 12.56 -7.14 1.88
CA ASP A 122 12.44 -5.71 1.81
C ASP A 122 11.16 -5.31 2.54
N ARG A 123 11.25 -4.21 3.28
CA ARG A 123 10.10 -3.59 3.92
C ARG A 123 9.59 -2.44 3.04
N VAL A 124 8.29 -2.40 2.85
CA VAL A 124 7.61 -1.33 2.11
C VAL A 124 6.64 -0.63 3.04
N GLU A 125 6.83 0.69 3.19
CA GLU A 125 5.88 1.55 3.87
C GLU A 125 4.80 2.01 2.89
N ILE A 126 3.54 1.86 3.28
CA ILE A 126 2.36 2.31 2.55
C ILE A 126 1.64 3.37 3.39
N ARG A 127 1.46 4.55 2.78
CA ARG A 127 0.63 5.63 3.34
C ARG A 127 -0.65 5.76 2.52
N ARG A 128 -1.79 5.80 3.21
CA ARG A 128 -3.11 6.04 2.60
C ARG A 128 -3.91 7.02 3.44
N GLN A 129 -4.68 7.84 2.76
CA GLN A 129 -5.64 8.74 3.40
C GLN A 129 -6.83 8.91 2.48
N GLY A 130 -7.99 9.20 3.05
CA GLY A 130 -9.20 9.40 2.27
C GLY A 130 -10.42 9.45 3.16
N PHE A 131 -11.57 9.26 2.53
CA PHE A 131 -12.86 9.27 3.20
C PHE A 131 -13.61 7.97 2.95
N PHE A 132 -14.52 7.67 3.87
CA PHE A 132 -15.47 6.58 3.74
C PHE A 132 -16.83 6.96 4.32
N THR A 133 -17.85 6.23 3.93
CA THR A 133 -19.23 6.46 4.38
C THR A 133 -19.67 5.37 5.35
N LEU A 134 -20.16 5.79 6.51
CA LEU A 134 -20.91 4.94 7.42
C LEU A 134 -22.38 4.97 7.02
N ILE A 135 -22.97 3.79 6.79
CA ILE A 135 -24.39 3.60 6.43
C ILE A 135 -25.05 2.73 7.51
N ARG A 136 -26.31 2.99 7.89
CA ARG A 136 -27.03 2.15 8.86
C ARG A 136 -28.55 2.32 8.83
#